data_AF-A0A5B2Z1R5-F1
#
_entry.id   AF-A0A5B2Z1R5-F1
#
_cell.length_a   1.000
_cell.length_b   1.000
_cell.length_c   1.000
_cell.angle_alpha   90.00
_cell.angle_beta   90.00
_cell.angle_gamma   90.00
#
_symmetry.space_group_name_H-M   'P 1'
#
loop_
_entity.id
_entity.type
_entity.pdbx_description
1 polymer ?
#
loop_
_entity_poly.entity_id
_entity_poly.type
_entity_poly.pdbx_seq_one_letter_code
_entity_poly.pdbx_strand_id
1 'polypeptide(L)'
;MSNKKNGNTDDGLSESTEKRIDDLPKHAQHIFKKAHASALDEYKDPDKRRGGKSESAEAVAHKVAWAAVKKEYKKEGNDWVKKN
;
A
#
# COMPACT_ATOMS: atom_id res chain seq x y z
N MET A 1 -26.67 -15.70 -11.85
CA MET A 1 -25.54 -16.58 -11.50
C MET A 1 -24.24 -15.88 -11.88
N SER A 2 -23.57 -15.22 -10.93
CA SER A 2 -22.25 -14.62 -11.18
C SER A 2 -21.18 -15.63 -10.78
N ASN A 3 -20.57 -16.21 -11.81
CA ASN A 3 -19.60 -17.29 -11.73
C ASN A 3 -18.22 -16.75 -11.29
N LYS A 4 -17.79 -17.19 -10.11
CA LYS A 4 -16.42 -17.55 -9.72
C LYS A 4 -15.26 -16.76 -10.36
N LYS A 5 -14.64 -15.89 -9.56
CA LYS A 5 -13.18 -15.77 -9.53
C LYS A 5 -12.69 -16.03 -8.10
N ASN A 6 -12.19 -17.25 -7.90
CA ASN A 6 -11.22 -17.53 -6.86
C ASN A 6 -10.02 -16.59 -7.08
N GLY A 7 -9.74 -15.75 -6.11
CA GLY A 7 -8.49 -15.01 -5.97
C GLY A 7 -8.10 -15.08 -4.51
N ASN A 8 -7.34 -16.12 -4.16
CA ASN A 8 -6.56 -16.16 -2.95
C ASN A 8 -5.50 -15.05 -3.07
N THR A 9 -5.86 -13.81 -2.77
CA THR A 9 -4.90 -12.71 -2.59
C THR A 9 -4.55 -12.66 -1.12
N ASP A 10 -3.63 -13.55 -0.75
CA ASP A 10 -2.90 -13.61 0.52
C ASP A 10 -1.96 -12.39 0.66
N ASP A 11 -2.49 -11.18 0.43
CA ASP A 11 -1.66 -9.96 0.43
C ASP A 11 -2.51 -8.70 0.64
N GLY A 12 -3.34 -8.69 1.69
CA GLY A 12 -3.80 -7.50 2.43
C GLY A 12 -4.38 -6.27 1.68
N LEU A 13 -4.63 -6.35 0.38
CA LEU A 13 -5.12 -5.27 -0.47
C LEU A 13 -6.59 -5.52 -0.73
N SER A 14 -7.45 -4.76 -0.05
CA SER A 14 -8.87 -4.75 -0.40
C SER A 14 -9.03 -4.18 -1.81
N GLU A 15 -9.99 -4.71 -2.58
CA GLU A 15 -10.31 -4.25 -3.94
C GLU A 15 -10.56 -2.72 -4.00
N SER A 16 -11.00 -2.12 -2.90
CA SER A 16 -11.18 -0.67 -2.74
C SER A 16 -9.88 0.13 -2.74
N THR A 17 -8.78 -0.50 -2.32
CA THR A 17 -7.45 0.09 -2.23
C THR A 17 -6.78 0.14 -3.59
N GLU A 18 -6.87 -0.95 -4.36
CA GLU A 18 -6.40 -0.98 -5.74
C GLU A 18 -7.11 0.05 -6.60
N LYS A 19 -8.45 0.15 -6.49
CA LYS A 19 -9.23 1.19 -7.19
C LYS A 19 -8.80 2.61 -6.82
N ARG A 20 -8.44 2.87 -5.56
CA ARG A 20 -7.91 4.18 -5.15
C ARG A 20 -6.52 4.47 -5.74
N ILE A 21 -5.66 3.47 -5.86
CA ILE A 21 -4.32 3.62 -6.45
C ILE A 21 -4.42 3.84 -7.97
N ASP A 22 -5.40 3.21 -8.62
CA ASP A 22 -5.67 3.42 -10.04
C ASP A 22 -6.18 4.85 -10.32
N ASP A 23 -7.03 5.36 -9.44
CA ASP A 23 -7.56 6.74 -9.48
C ASP A 23 -6.49 7.82 -9.15
N LEU A 24 -5.39 7.42 -8.51
CA LEU A 24 -4.30 8.31 -8.15
C LEU A 24 -3.44 8.71 -9.37
N PRO A 25 -2.91 9.96 -9.42
CA PRO A 25 -1.99 10.38 -10.47
C PRO A 25 -0.75 9.50 -10.56
N LYS A 26 -0.18 9.34 -11.77
CA LYS A 26 1.02 8.50 -12.02
C LYS A 26 2.17 8.72 -11.02
N HIS A 27 2.39 9.95 -10.59
CA HIS A 27 3.44 10.27 -9.63
C HIS A 27 3.14 9.73 -8.23
N ALA A 28 1.88 9.75 -7.78
CA ALA A 28 1.47 9.13 -6.53
C ALA A 28 1.59 7.61 -6.55
N GLN A 29 1.24 6.96 -7.67
CA GLN A 29 1.46 5.52 -7.87
C GLN A 29 2.95 5.17 -7.76
N HIS A 30 3.83 6.01 -8.31
CA HIS A 30 5.27 5.82 -8.19
C HIS A 30 5.74 5.94 -6.74
N ILE A 31 5.26 6.94 -5.99
CA ILE A 31 5.57 7.11 -4.56
C ILE A 31 5.12 5.89 -3.77
N PHE A 32 3.91 5.39 -4.04
CA PHE A 32 3.39 4.18 -3.41
C PHE A 32 4.34 2.99 -3.62
N LYS A 33 4.66 2.67 -4.88
CA LYS A 33 5.55 1.55 -5.23
C LYS A 33 6.93 1.68 -4.60
N LYS A 34 7.50 2.88 -4.60
CA LYS A 34 8.82 3.17 -4.03
C LYS A 34 8.82 3.01 -2.51
N ALA A 35 7.83 3.57 -1.83
CA ALA A 35 7.68 3.45 -0.38
C ALA A 35 7.38 2.00 0.03
N HIS A 36 6.59 1.27 -0.76
CA HIS A 36 6.33 -0.14 -0.55
C HIS A 36 7.60 -0.97 -0.65
N ALA A 37 8.39 -0.80 -1.72
CA ALA A 37 9.67 -1.48 -1.90
C ALA A 37 10.66 -1.15 -0.78
N SER A 38 10.76 0.13 -0.39
CA SER A 38 11.65 0.56 0.69
C SER A 38 11.23 -0.01 2.06
N ALA A 39 9.93 -0.06 2.33
CA ALA A 39 9.43 -0.63 3.58
C ALA A 39 9.58 -2.16 3.58
N LEU A 40 9.30 -2.83 2.46
CA LEU A 40 9.57 -4.26 2.34
C LEU A 40 11.04 -4.58 2.57
N ASP A 41 11.96 -3.75 2.08
CA ASP A 41 13.41 -3.93 2.29
C ASP A 41 13.78 -3.77 3.77
N GLU A 42 13.30 -2.71 4.43
CA GLU A 42 13.52 -2.46 5.86
C GLU A 42 12.92 -3.56 6.77
N TYR A 43 11.75 -4.06 6.40
CA TYR A 43 11.02 -5.09 7.15
C TYR A 43 11.30 -6.50 6.62
N LYS A 44 12.16 -6.66 5.60
CA LYS A 44 12.51 -7.96 4.98
C LYS A 44 13.29 -8.85 5.91
N ASP A 45 13.98 -8.24 6.88
CA ASP A 45 14.85 -8.93 7.82
C ASP A 45 14.05 -9.33 9.07
N PRO A 46 13.55 -10.58 9.17
CA PRO A 46 12.76 -11.03 10.30
C PRO A 46 13.60 -11.14 11.58
N ASP A 47 14.93 -11.21 11.46
CA ASP A 47 15.87 -11.47 12.56
C ASP A 47 16.02 -10.27 13.52
N LYS A 48 15.74 -9.05 13.05
CA LYS A 48 15.73 -7.83 13.88
C LYS A 48 14.39 -7.55 14.58
N ARG A 49 13.37 -8.40 14.39
CA ARG A 49 12.02 -8.16 14.93
C ARG A 49 11.90 -8.61 16.37
N ARG A 50 11.92 -7.63 17.28
CA ARG A 50 11.66 -7.78 18.72
C ARG A 50 10.16 -8.09 18.96
N GLY A 51 9.67 -9.26 18.56
CA GLY A 51 8.29 -9.67 18.84
C GLY A 51 7.59 -10.60 17.86
N GLY A 52 8.32 -11.35 17.03
CA GLY A 52 7.81 -12.58 16.39
C GLY A 52 6.47 -12.49 15.66
N LYS A 53 6.52 -12.47 14.32
CA LYS A 53 5.53 -13.09 13.41
C LYS A 53 4.06 -12.64 13.46
N SER A 54 3.65 -11.67 14.26
CA SER A 54 2.23 -11.27 14.31
C SER A 54 1.80 -10.35 13.15
N GLU A 55 2.73 -9.61 12.52
CA GLU A 55 2.45 -8.71 11.40
C GLU A 55 3.42 -9.00 10.23
N SER A 56 2.88 -9.31 9.05
CA SER A 56 3.67 -9.54 7.83
C SER A 56 4.41 -8.27 7.41
N ALA A 57 5.62 -8.41 6.84
CA ALA A 57 6.36 -7.29 6.24
C ALA A 57 5.50 -6.54 5.23
N GLU A 58 4.68 -7.27 4.47
CA GLU A 58 3.76 -6.72 3.48
C GLU A 58 2.69 -5.82 4.11
N ALA A 59 2.07 -6.24 5.22
CA ALA A 59 1.05 -5.43 5.90
C ALA A 59 1.61 -4.09 6.38
N VAL A 60 2.84 -4.09 6.89
CA VAL A 60 3.53 -2.87 7.33
C VAL A 60 3.93 -2.03 6.11
N ALA A 61 4.52 -2.64 5.08
CA ALA A 61 4.95 -1.96 3.87
C ALA A 61 3.79 -1.27 3.16
N HIS A 62 2.63 -1.90 3.15
CA HIS A 62 1.40 -1.34 2.59
C HIS A 62 0.92 -0.13 3.39
N LYS A 63 0.89 -0.20 4.74
CA LYS A 63 0.58 0.96 5.59
C LYS A 63 1.55 2.12 5.33
N VAL A 64 2.85 1.84 5.24
CA VAL A 64 3.90 2.83 4.97
C VAL A 64 3.74 3.46 3.59
N ALA A 65 3.45 2.66 2.56
CA ALA A 65 3.23 3.14 1.20
C ALA A 65 2.05 4.13 1.13
N TRP A 66 0.92 3.81 1.79
CA TRP A 66 -0.20 4.74 1.90
C TRP A 66 0.12 6.01 2.67
N ALA A 67 0.89 5.91 3.75
CA ALA A 67 1.32 7.07 4.51
C ALA A 67 2.19 8.01 3.64
N ALA A 68 3.09 7.45 2.82
CA ALA A 68 3.91 8.21 1.89
C ALA A 68 3.06 8.92 0.83
N VAL A 69 2.08 8.23 0.22
CA VAL A 69 1.15 8.87 -0.71
C VAL A 69 0.37 9.99 -0.03
N LYS A 70 -0.19 9.74 1.15
CA LYS A 70 -0.95 10.76 1.92
C LYS A 70 -0.10 11.95 2.38
N LYS A 71 1.22 11.78 2.46
CA LYS A 71 2.16 12.85 2.81
C LYS A 71 2.38 13.80 1.65
N GLU A 72 2.53 13.26 0.44
CA GLU A 72 2.75 14.02 -0.80
C GLU A 72 1.44 14.43 -1.49
N TYR A 73 0.33 13.75 -1.21
CA TYR A 73 -0.98 13.98 -1.80
C TYR A 73 -2.03 14.05 -0.69
N LYS A 74 -2.85 15.09 -0.71
CA LYS A 74 -4.04 15.18 0.13
C LYS A 74 -5.28 14.87 -0.70
N LYS A 75 -6.24 14.19 -0.10
CA LYS A 75 -7.55 14.01 -0.71
C LYS A 75 -8.35 15.30 -0.52
N GLU A 76 -8.72 15.97 -1.60
CA GLU A 76 -9.63 17.12 -1.59
C GLU A 76 -10.91 16.77 -2.34
N GLY A 77 -12.00 16.66 -1.58
CA GLY A 77 -13.28 16.22 -2.11
C GLY A 77 -13.19 14.79 -2.65
N ASN A 78 -13.31 14.64 -3.97
CA ASN A 78 -13.24 13.36 -4.65
C ASN A 78 -11.87 13.07 -5.28
N ASP A 79 -10.96 14.05 -5.31
CA ASP A 79 -9.70 13.98 -6.04
C ASP A 79 -8.49 13.97 -5.10
N TRP A 80 -7.37 13.44 -5.60
CA TRP A 80 -6.08 13.50 -4.92
C TRP A 80 -5.22 14.61 -5.49
N VAL A 81 -5.00 15.66 -4.71
CA VAL A 81 -4.17 16.80 -5.09
C VAL A 81 -2.81 16.73 -4.40
N LYS A 82 -1.75 17.04 -5.15
CA LYS A 82 -0.39 17.08 -4.61
C LYS A 82 -0.33 18.14 -3.51
N LYS A 83 0.08 17.73 -2.32
CA LYS A 83 0.41 18.60 -1.19
C LYS A 83 1.76 19.24 -1.52
N ASN A 84 1.74 20.54 -1.76
CA ASN A 84 2.95 21.34 -1.97
C ASN A 84 3.41 21.97 -0.66
#